data_AF-A0A5E4BB18-F1
#
_entry.id   AF-A0A5E4BB18-F1
#
_cell.length_a   1.000
_cell.length_b   1.000
_cell.length_c   1.000
_cell.angle_alpha   90.00
_cell.angle_beta   90.00
_cell.angle_gamma   90.00
#
_symmetry.space_group_name_H-M   'P 1'
#
loop_
_entity.id
_entity.type
_entity.pdbx_description
1 polymer ?
#
loop_
_entity_poly.entity_id
_entity_poly.type
_entity_poly.pdbx_seq_one_letter_code
_entity_poly.pdbx_strand_id
1 'polypeptide(L)'
;MTLLRAERTGGSSRLPETRAGWRTALRLLLLLLGALLKPQESLAQPSPIQDSLKSEGKTVEDYKTNALLCWQGYKMYMDSIEKDWCDWTVISRPYSELRDCLEHEAEEFGLGFPNPWAEKIIFDTHLIHFANCSLVQPSFSDPPEDVLLAMIIAPICLIPFLVTLVVWRSKDSETQA
;
A
#
# COMPACT_ATOMS: atom_id res chain seq x y z
N MET A 1 53.72 -57.65 -45.70
CA MET A 1 52.45 -57.99 -45.01
C MET A 1 51.81 -56.69 -44.56
N THR A 2 51.04 -55.99 -45.41
CA THR A 2 49.55 -56.12 -45.56
C THR A 2 48.83 -56.23 -44.21
N LEU A 3 48.22 -55.16 -43.68
CA LEU A 3 46.90 -54.54 -43.96
C LEU A 3 45.74 -55.17 -43.17
N LEU A 4 45.11 -54.37 -42.31
CA LEU A 4 43.66 -54.17 -42.08
C LEU A 4 43.53 -53.24 -40.85
N ARG A 5 43.33 -51.92 -41.00
CA ARG A 5 42.10 -51.17 -41.33
C ARG A 5 40.95 -51.39 -40.34
N ALA A 6 40.64 -50.33 -39.60
CA ALA A 6 39.27 -49.87 -39.36
C ALA A 6 39.29 -48.33 -39.31
N GLU A 7 38.39 -47.71 -40.09
CA GLU A 7 38.26 -46.28 -40.34
C GLU A 7 36.91 -45.79 -39.77
N ARG A 8 36.79 -44.47 -39.56
CA ARG A 8 35.58 -43.61 -39.35
C ARG A 8 35.09 -43.42 -37.92
N THR A 9 34.63 -42.24 -37.47
CA THR A 9 34.36 -40.90 -38.07
C THR A 9 34.27 -39.93 -36.87
N GLY A 10 34.85 -38.72 -36.90
CA GLY A 10 34.16 -37.51 -37.37
C GLY A 10 33.10 -37.00 -36.38
N GLY A 11 33.42 -35.96 -35.60
CA GLY A 11 32.46 -35.32 -34.68
C GLY A 11 33.00 -34.04 -34.04
N SER A 12 33.13 -32.98 -34.83
CA SER A 12 33.37 -31.61 -34.34
C SER A 12 32.12 -31.12 -33.59
N SER A 13 32.20 -31.02 -32.26
CA SER A 13 31.17 -30.35 -31.44
C SER A 13 31.43 -28.84 -31.49
N ARG A 14 30.75 -28.20 -32.45
CA ARG A 14 30.55 -26.75 -32.47
C ARG A 14 29.92 -26.31 -31.15
N LEU A 15 30.59 -25.41 -30.44
CA LEU A 15 29.98 -24.59 -29.39
C LEU A 15 28.87 -23.75 -30.04
N PRO A 16 27.61 -23.83 -29.56
CA PRO A 16 26.56 -22.97 -30.07
C PRO A 16 26.78 -21.54 -29.57
N GLU A 17 26.61 -20.63 -30.51
CA GLU A 17 26.80 -19.20 -30.44
C GLU A 17 25.74 -18.54 -29.55
N THR A 18 25.93 -18.52 -28.22
CA THR A 18 24.94 -17.97 -27.26
C THR A 18 25.12 -16.47 -26.96
N ARG A 19 25.90 -15.74 -27.76
CA ARG A 19 26.09 -14.28 -27.55
C ARG A 19 24.97 -13.44 -28.16
N ALA A 20 24.34 -13.92 -29.24
CA ALA A 20 23.22 -13.22 -29.89
C ALA A 20 21.95 -13.33 -29.05
N GLY A 21 21.66 -14.52 -28.51
CA GLY A 21 20.47 -14.80 -27.71
C GLY A 21 20.37 -13.95 -26.44
N TRP A 22 21.49 -13.72 -25.75
CA TRP A 22 21.51 -12.91 -24.53
C TRP A 22 21.10 -11.46 -24.77
N ARG A 23 21.53 -10.85 -25.88
CA ARG A 23 21.19 -9.45 -26.18
C ARG A 23 19.72 -9.28 -26.51
N THR A 24 19.13 -10.24 -27.22
CA THR A 24 17.69 -10.28 -27.48
C THR A 24 16.91 -10.59 -26.21
N ALA A 25 17.35 -11.55 -25.40
CA ALA A 25 16.70 -11.88 -24.14
C ALA A 25 16.74 -10.70 -23.15
N LEU A 26 17.86 -10.00 -23.06
CA LEU A 26 18.01 -8.81 -22.23
C LEU A 26 17.16 -7.64 -22.74
N ARG A 27 17.03 -7.47 -24.07
CA ARG A 27 16.12 -6.47 -24.67
C ARG A 27 14.66 -6.82 -24.41
N LEU A 28 14.27 -8.07 -24.57
CA LEU A 28 12.92 -8.56 -24.24
C LEU A 28 12.62 -8.39 -22.75
N LEU A 29 13.59 -8.67 -21.87
CA LEU A 29 13.46 -8.49 -20.43
C LEU A 29 13.34 -7.01 -20.06
N LEU A 30 14.15 -6.11 -20.64
CA LEU A 30 14.02 -4.66 -20.45
C LEU A 30 12.67 -4.13 -20.95
N LEU A 31 12.18 -4.62 -22.09
CA LEU A 31 10.87 -4.25 -22.62
C LEU A 31 9.73 -4.77 -21.72
N LEU A 32 9.86 -5.97 -21.16
CA LEU A 32 8.89 -6.52 -20.19
C LEU A 32 8.88 -5.71 -18.89
N LEU A 33 10.04 -5.34 -18.35
CA LEU A 33 10.14 -4.49 -17.16
C LEU A 33 9.58 -3.09 -17.43
N GLY A 34 9.83 -2.51 -18.61
CA GLY A 34 9.25 -1.22 -19.00
C GLY A 34 7.73 -1.25 -19.18
N ALA A 35 7.16 -2.40 -19.58
CA ALA A 35 5.72 -2.60 -19.65
C ALA A 35 5.08 -2.81 -18.27
N LEU A 36 5.81 -3.44 -17.33
CA LEU A 36 5.33 -3.73 -15.97
C LEU A 36 5.49 -2.53 -15.01
N LEU A 37 6.50 -1.68 -15.22
CA LEU A 37 6.74 -0.44 -14.45
C LEU A 37 6.09 0.81 -15.07
N LYS A 38 5.14 0.67 -16.00
CA LYS A 38 4.33 1.82 -16.41
C LYS A 38 3.66 2.37 -15.15
N PRO A 39 3.97 3.60 -14.71
CA PRO A 39 3.15 4.25 -13.71
C PRO A 39 1.75 4.30 -14.31
N GLN A 40 0.77 3.72 -13.63
CA GLN A 40 -0.59 4.22 -13.74
C GLN A 40 -0.54 5.62 -13.14
N GLU A 41 -0.08 6.59 -13.93
CA GLU A 41 -0.65 7.92 -13.87
C GLU A 41 -2.10 7.72 -14.29
N SER A 42 -2.94 7.31 -13.33
CA SER A 42 -4.36 7.49 -13.44
C SER A 42 -4.54 8.99 -13.59
N LEU A 43 -4.69 9.42 -14.83
CA LEU A 43 -5.36 10.66 -15.15
C LEU A 43 -6.60 10.70 -14.27
N ALA A 44 -6.56 11.53 -13.24
CA ALA A 44 -7.76 12.13 -12.70
C ALA A 44 -8.39 12.84 -13.89
N GLN A 45 -9.24 12.11 -14.59
CA GLN A 45 -10.14 12.65 -15.57
C GLN A 45 -10.93 13.71 -14.81
N PRO A 46 -10.91 15.00 -15.20
CA PRO A 46 -11.94 15.91 -14.76
C PRO A 46 -13.23 15.25 -15.21
N SER A 47 -14.00 14.73 -14.26
CA SER A 47 -15.34 14.23 -14.56
C SER A 47 -16.03 15.36 -15.33
N PRO A 48 -16.62 15.10 -16.52
CA PRO A 48 -17.39 16.12 -17.20
C PRO A 48 -18.37 16.66 -16.17
N ILE A 49 -18.40 17.98 -16.04
CA ILE A 49 -19.43 18.72 -15.32
C ILE A 49 -20.76 18.14 -15.78
N GLN A 50 -21.30 17.19 -15.03
CA GLN A 50 -22.69 16.85 -15.13
C GLN A 50 -23.39 17.91 -14.32
N ASP A 51 -23.42 19.11 -14.93
CA ASP A 51 -24.48 20.10 -14.81
C ASP A 51 -25.78 19.43 -15.30
N SER A 52 -26.19 18.35 -14.64
CA SER A 52 -27.60 18.05 -14.51
C SER A 52 -27.99 18.70 -13.21
N LEU A 53 -28.21 20.00 -13.31
CA LEU A 53 -28.74 20.90 -12.31
C LEU A 53 -30.08 20.33 -11.84
N LYS A 54 -30.02 19.38 -10.90
CA LYS A 54 -31.17 18.92 -10.13
C LYS A 54 -31.15 19.69 -8.82
N SER A 55 -31.32 21.01 -8.95
CA SER A 55 -31.47 21.90 -7.81
C SER A 55 -32.40 23.04 -8.20
N GLU A 56 -33.69 22.70 -8.33
CA GLU A 56 -34.69 23.70 -7.98
C GLU A 56 -34.67 23.81 -6.45
N GLY A 57 -33.85 24.72 -5.91
CA GLY A 57 -34.02 25.25 -4.56
C GLY A 57 -32.86 25.12 -3.56
N LYS A 58 -31.73 24.46 -3.87
CA LYS A 58 -30.60 24.36 -2.93
C LYS A 58 -29.54 25.41 -3.19
N THR A 59 -29.31 26.31 -2.24
CA THR A 59 -28.26 27.34 -2.32
C THR A 59 -26.97 26.89 -1.64
N VAL A 60 -25.84 27.52 -2.00
CA VAL A 60 -24.55 27.32 -1.32
C VAL A 60 -24.63 27.73 0.16
N GLU A 61 -25.52 28.64 0.53
CA GLU A 61 -25.67 29.09 1.91
C GLU A 61 -26.42 28.07 2.78
N ASP A 62 -27.39 27.37 2.17
CA ASP A 62 -28.09 26.26 2.82
C ASP A 62 -27.11 25.10 3.13
N TYR A 63 -26.23 24.77 2.18
CA TYR A 63 -25.16 23.79 2.40
C TYR A 63 -24.29 24.15 3.61
N LYS A 64 -23.82 25.40 3.70
CA LYS A 64 -22.98 25.84 4.82
C LYS A 64 -23.71 25.71 6.14
N THR A 65 -24.99 26.07 6.16
CA THR A 65 -25.85 26.00 7.33
C THR A 65 -26.01 24.55 7.80
N ASN A 66 -26.29 23.62 6.89
CA ASN A 66 -26.43 22.21 7.24
C ASN A 66 -25.11 21.58 7.70
N ALA A 67 -24.01 21.87 6.99
CA ALA A 67 -22.69 21.43 7.42
C ALA A 67 -22.33 21.97 8.82
N LEU A 68 -22.78 23.20 9.16
CA LEU A 68 -22.62 23.75 10.51
C LEU A 68 -23.47 23.00 11.54
N LEU A 69 -24.65 22.49 11.18
CA LEU A 69 -25.46 21.64 12.08
C LEU A 69 -24.75 20.31 12.39
N CYS A 70 -24.08 19.69 11.40
CA CYS A 70 -23.22 18.52 11.64
C CYS A 70 -22.19 18.81 12.73
N TRP A 71 -21.47 19.94 12.60
CA TRP A 71 -20.46 20.35 13.57
C TRP A 71 -21.04 20.67 14.95
N GLN A 72 -22.19 21.32 15.02
CA GLN A 72 -22.86 21.60 16.30
C GLN A 72 -23.26 20.30 17.02
N GLY A 73 -23.80 19.33 16.29
CA GLY A 73 -24.12 18.00 16.82
C GLY A 73 -22.90 17.31 17.41
N TYR A 74 -21.80 17.28 16.64
CA TYR A 74 -20.51 16.78 17.10
C TYR A 74 -20.00 17.51 18.34
N LYS A 75 -20.01 18.85 18.32
CA LYS A 75 -19.49 19.68 19.41
C LYS A 75 -20.27 19.44 20.71
N MET A 76 -21.60 19.36 20.65
CA MET A 76 -22.40 19.07 21.84
C MET A 76 -21.99 17.75 22.51
N TYR A 77 -21.68 16.72 21.71
CA TYR A 77 -21.17 15.46 22.24
C TYR A 77 -19.77 15.63 22.81
N MET A 78 -18.85 16.25 22.07
CA MET A 78 -17.46 16.46 22.49
C MET A 78 -17.34 17.30 23.76
N ASP A 79 -18.18 18.30 23.96
CA ASP A 79 -18.23 19.13 25.17
C ASP A 79 -18.52 18.27 26.43
N SER A 80 -19.19 17.11 26.28
CA SER A 80 -19.49 16.20 27.40
C SER A 80 -18.33 15.26 27.77
N ILE A 81 -17.31 15.14 26.91
CA ILE A 81 -16.18 14.21 27.05
C ILE A 81 -14.81 14.93 26.99
N GLU A 82 -14.74 16.16 27.51
CA GLU A 82 -13.53 17.01 27.47
C GLU A 82 -12.26 16.30 27.96
N LYS A 83 -12.39 15.46 29.00
CA LYS A 83 -11.26 14.73 29.59
C LYS A 83 -10.69 13.64 28.66
N ASP A 84 -11.50 13.16 27.73
CA ASP A 84 -11.21 12.01 26.88
C ASP A 84 -10.91 12.43 25.43
N TRP A 85 -10.75 13.73 25.14
CA TRP A 85 -10.48 14.24 23.80
C TRP A 85 -9.25 13.61 23.12
N CYS A 86 -8.25 13.18 23.91
CA CYS A 86 -7.03 12.58 23.38
C CYS A 86 -7.08 11.04 23.31
N ASP A 87 -8.20 10.41 23.67
CA ASP A 87 -8.40 8.97 23.53
C ASP A 87 -9.12 8.65 22.21
N TRP A 88 -8.35 8.20 21.21
CA TRP A 88 -8.90 7.81 19.90
C TRP A 88 -10.00 6.75 19.99
N THR A 89 -9.96 5.86 20.98
CA THR A 89 -10.99 4.83 21.14
C THR A 89 -12.34 5.43 21.51
N VAL A 90 -12.35 6.57 22.20
CA VAL A 90 -13.55 7.32 22.58
C VAL A 90 -13.99 8.24 21.44
N ILE A 91 -13.07 9.00 20.84
CA ILE A 91 -13.42 10.05 19.86
C ILE A 91 -13.60 9.55 18.42
N SER A 92 -13.15 8.33 18.09
CA SER A 92 -13.19 7.82 16.71
C SER A 92 -14.61 7.76 16.14
N ARG A 93 -15.60 7.42 16.95
CA ARG A 93 -17.01 7.36 16.54
C ARG A 93 -17.60 8.75 16.24
N PRO A 94 -17.64 9.71 17.18
CA PRO A 94 -18.20 11.03 16.90
C PRO A 94 -17.44 11.76 15.79
N TYR A 95 -16.12 11.58 15.69
CA TYR A 95 -15.35 12.18 14.59
C TYR A 95 -15.73 11.59 13.22
N SER A 96 -15.95 10.27 13.15
CA SER A 96 -16.42 9.62 11.92
C SER A 96 -17.84 10.09 11.57
N GLU A 97 -18.73 10.19 12.55
CA GLU A 97 -20.09 10.69 12.35
C GLU A 97 -20.10 12.15 11.85
N LEU A 98 -19.20 13.01 12.35
CA LEU A 98 -19.01 14.36 11.82
C LEU A 98 -18.59 14.32 10.34
N ARG A 99 -17.58 13.53 10.00
CA ARG A 99 -17.08 13.42 8.63
C ARG A 99 -18.16 12.91 7.69
N ASP A 100 -18.86 11.84 8.07
CA ASP A 100 -19.89 11.21 7.26
C ASP A 100 -21.10 12.16 7.08
N CYS A 101 -21.46 12.96 8.09
CA CYS A 101 -22.47 14.02 7.98
C CYS A 101 -22.04 15.11 6.98
N LEU A 102 -20.78 15.57 7.03
CA LEU A 102 -20.26 16.58 6.10
C LEU A 102 -20.22 16.07 4.66
N GLU A 103 -19.86 14.80 4.46
CA GLU A 103 -19.87 14.13 3.16
C GLU A 103 -21.31 14.02 2.63
N HIS A 104 -22.25 13.59 3.47
CA HIS A 104 -23.67 13.50 3.11
C HIS A 104 -24.25 14.85 2.69
N GLU A 105 -23.99 15.92 3.44
CA GLU A 105 -24.43 17.28 3.08
C GLU A 105 -23.76 17.77 1.79
N ALA A 106 -22.51 17.39 1.53
CA ALA A 106 -21.88 17.73 0.25
C ALA A 106 -22.58 17.02 -0.91
N GLU A 107 -22.83 15.71 -0.80
CA GLU A 107 -23.55 14.91 -1.80
C GLU A 107 -24.97 15.43 -2.03
N GLU A 108 -25.69 15.77 -0.95
CA GLU A 108 -27.07 16.24 -1.01
C GLU A 108 -27.20 17.56 -1.82
N PHE A 109 -26.16 18.39 -1.80
CA PHE A 109 -26.08 19.66 -2.51
C PHE A 109 -25.31 19.56 -3.84
N GLY A 110 -24.87 18.37 -4.25
CA GLY A 110 -24.12 18.15 -5.48
C GLY A 110 -22.69 18.72 -5.45
N LEU A 111 -22.11 18.86 -4.26
CA LEU A 111 -20.75 19.34 -4.04
C LEU A 111 -19.80 18.14 -3.86
N GLY A 112 -18.53 18.33 -4.25
CA GLY A 112 -17.48 17.36 -3.94
C GLY A 112 -17.11 17.35 -2.45
N PHE A 113 -16.67 16.20 -1.96
CA PHE A 113 -16.02 16.05 -0.67
C PHE A 113 -14.58 15.51 -0.86
N PRO A 114 -13.56 16.08 -0.21
CA PRO A 114 -13.62 17.28 0.64
C PRO A 114 -13.82 18.58 -0.18
N ASN A 115 -14.26 19.63 0.50
CA ASN A 115 -14.36 21.01 -0.03
C ASN A 115 -13.93 22.04 1.02
N PRO A 116 -13.70 23.32 0.65
CA PRO A 116 -13.13 24.31 1.57
C PRO A 116 -13.94 24.57 2.84
N TRP A 117 -15.27 24.42 2.81
CA TRP A 117 -16.10 24.61 4.00
C TRP A 117 -15.98 23.43 4.96
N ALA A 118 -16.08 22.21 4.43
CA ALA A 118 -15.86 20.99 5.22
C ALA A 118 -14.44 20.95 5.80
N GLU A 119 -13.43 21.32 5.02
CA GLU A 119 -12.03 21.41 5.46
C GLU A 119 -11.88 22.40 6.63
N LYS A 120 -12.50 23.58 6.54
CA LYS A 120 -12.51 24.56 7.63
C LYS A 120 -13.12 23.97 8.91
N ILE A 121 -14.26 23.30 8.81
CA ILE A 121 -14.92 22.65 9.96
C ILE A 121 -14.00 21.60 10.60
N ILE A 122 -13.34 20.78 9.78
CA ILE A 122 -12.38 19.79 10.27
C ILE A 122 -11.21 20.48 10.97
N PHE A 123 -10.61 21.52 10.39
CA PHE A 123 -9.54 22.29 11.03
C PHE A 123 -9.96 22.90 12.37
N ASP A 124 -11.12 23.55 12.43
CA ASP A 124 -11.65 24.13 13.67
C ASP A 124 -11.87 23.04 14.73
N THR A 125 -12.36 21.86 14.33
CA THR A 125 -12.47 20.68 15.21
C THR A 125 -11.12 20.28 15.82
N HIS A 126 -10.07 20.19 15.01
CA HIS A 126 -8.71 19.85 15.47
C HIS A 126 -8.15 20.92 16.43
N LEU A 127 -8.32 22.19 16.08
CA LEU A 127 -7.83 23.30 16.90
C LEU A 127 -8.54 23.41 18.25
N ILE A 128 -9.84 23.12 18.30
CA ILE A 128 -10.63 23.23 19.53
C ILE A 128 -10.42 22.02 20.44
N HIS A 129 -10.52 20.80 19.90
CA HIS A 129 -10.58 19.59 20.73
C HIS A 129 -9.22 18.89 20.85
N PHE A 130 -8.31 19.05 19.87
CA PHE A 130 -7.10 18.21 19.78
C PHE A 130 -5.79 18.99 19.87
N ALA A 131 -5.82 20.33 20.04
CA ALA A 131 -4.61 21.17 20.07
C ALA A 131 -3.60 20.78 21.16
N ASN A 132 -4.07 20.21 22.27
CA ASN A 132 -3.22 19.78 23.39
C ASN A 132 -2.99 18.25 23.42
N CYS A 133 -3.46 17.52 22.41
CA CYS A 133 -3.24 16.08 22.35
C CYS A 133 -1.84 15.80 21.81
N SER A 134 -1.06 15.04 22.58
CA SER A 134 0.22 14.53 22.12
C SER A 134 -0.01 13.25 21.33
N LEU A 135 0.40 13.24 20.06
CA LEU A 135 0.43 12.02 19.27
C LEU A 135 1.56 11.14 19.79
N VAL A 136 1.23 10.16 20.64
CA VAL A 136 2.13 9.03 20.87
C VAL A 136 2.06 8.21 19.59
N GLN A 137 2.83 8.59 18.58
CA GLN A 137 3.01 7.74 17.42
C GLN A 137 3.68 6.46 17.93
N PRO A 138 3.05 5.27 17.78
CA PRO A 138 3.85 4.08 17.64
C PRO A 138 4.81 4.41 16.50
N SER A 139 6.11 4.30 16.73
CA SER A 139 7.07 4.43 15.65
C SER A 139 6.81 3.29 14.67
N PHE A 140 5.95 3.53 13.68
CA PHE A 140 5.84 2.73 12.45
C PHE A 140 7.05 3.04 11.57
N SER A 141 8.22 3.02 12.20
CA SER A 141 9.50 3.13 11.54
C SER A 141 9.96 1.72 11.26
N ASP A 142 10.58 1.54 10.10
CA ASP A 142 11.30 0.30 9.85
C ASP A 142 12.33 0.08 10.97
N PRO A 143 12.55 -1.18 11.39
CA PRO A 143 13.62 -1.49 12.31
C PRO A 143 14.96 -1.02 11.73
N PRO A 144 15.95 -0.71 12.58
CA PRO A 144 17.30 -0.37 12.13
C PRO A 144 17.82 -1.37 11.08
N GLU A 145 18.55 -0.88 10.08
CA GLU A 145 18.96 -1.67 8.90
C GLU A 145 19.71 -2.96 9.27
N ASP A 146 20.53 -2.90 10.32
CA ASP A 146 21.27 -4.04 10.88
C ASP A 146 20.35 -5.10 11.49
N VAL A 147 19.29 -4.69 12.18
CA VAL A 147 18.28 -5.60 12.75
C VAL A 147 17.45 -6.22 11.64
N LEU A 148 17.02 -5.43 10.67
CA LEU A 148 16.29 -5.92 9.50
C LEU A 148 17.12 -6.95 8.73
N LEU A 149 18.40 -6.66 8.49
CA LEU A 149 19.32 -7.56 7.82
C LEU A 149 19.52 -8.86 8.62
N ALA A 150 19.67 -8.77 9.94
CA ALA A 150 19.78 -9.95 10.79
C ALA A 150 18.53 -10.84 10.72
N MET A 151 17.33 -10.24 10.71
CA MET A 151 16.06 -10.97 10.54
C MET A 151 15.92 -11.64 9.17
N ILE A 152 16.56 -11.10 8.13
CA ILE A 152 16.59 -11.70 6.78
C ILE A 152 17.64 -12.83 6.70
N ILE A 153 18.85 -12.60 7.22
CA ILE A 153 19.95 -13.58 7.14
C ILE A 153 19.66 -14.81 8.02
N ALA A 154 19.07 -14.61 9.20
CA ALA A 154 18.78 -15.70 10.13
C ALA A 154 17.98 -16.87 9.49
N PRO A 155 16.80 -16.68 8.87
CA PRO A 155 16.08 -17.78 8.23
C PRO A 155 16.84 -18.36 7.02
N ILE A 156 17.55 -17.54 6.26
CA ILE A 156 18.35 -17.99 5.10
C ILE A 156 19.46 -18.98 5.55
N CYS A 157 20.08 -18.74 6.70
CA CYS A 157 21.14 -19.60 7.22
C CYS A 157 20.59 -20.79 8.03
N LEU A 158 19.56 -20.57 8.85
CA LEU A 158 19.01 -21.60 9.74
C LEU A 158 18.26 -22.70 8.98
N ILE A 159 17.50 -22.37 7.92
CA ILE A 159 16.71 -23.36 7.19
C ILE A 159 17.61 -24.44 6.53
N PRO A 160 18.63 -24.10 5.72
CA PRO A 160 19.54 -25.11 5.14
C PRO A 160 20.31 -25.89 6.20
N PHE A 161 20.70 -25.24 7.30
CA PHE A 161 21.38 -25.90 8.42
C PHE A 161 20.49 -26.98 9.05
N LEU A 162 19.24 -26.65 9.36
CA LEU A 162 18.30 -27.62 9.92
C LEU A 162 17.97 -28.74 8.93
N VAL A 163 17.77 -28.42 7.64
CA VAL A 163 17.52 -29.42 6.59
C VAL A 163 18.68 -30.41 6.48
N THR A 164 19.93 -29.92 6.45
CA THR A 164 21.10 -30.79 6.36
C THR A 164 21.27 -31.65 7.60
N LEU A 165 21.01 -31.12 8.80
CA LEU A 165 21.00 -31.90 10.04
C LEU A 165 19.95 -33.02 10.03
N VAL A 166 18.72 -32.73 9.56
CA VAL A 166 17.64 -33.73 9.48
C VAL A 166 18.01 -34.83 8.48
N VAL A 167 18.50 -34.46 7.30
CA VAL A 167 18.95 -35.42 6.28
C VAL A 167 20.07 -36.28 6.83
N TRP A 168 21.06 -35.68 7.48
CA TRP A 168 22.18 -36.43 8.05
C TRP A 168 21.70 -37.42 9.12
N ARG A 169 20.85 -36.98 10.05
CA ARG A 169 20.26 -37.85 11.08
C ARG A 169 19.41 -38.97 10.48
N SER A 170 18.65 -38.70 9.42
CA SER A 170 17.82 -39.71 8.75
C SER A 170 18.67 -40.81 8.09
N LYS A 171 19.78 -40.43 7.44
CA LYS A 171 20.72 -41.39 6.85
C LYS A 171 21.39 -42.27 7.90
N ASP A 172 21.79 -41.68 9.03
CA ASP A 172 22.47 -42.43 10.09
C ASP A 172 21.53 -43.43 10.77
N SER A 173 20.23 -43.12 10.89
CA SER A 173 19.22 -44.08 11.35
C SER A 173 18.97 -45.24 10.36
N GLU A 174 19.07 -45.01 9.05
CA GLU A 174 18.93 -46.07 8.04
C GLU A 174 20.14 -47.03 8.04
N THR A 175 21.34 -46.53 8.35
CA THR A 175 22.54 -47.37 8.43
C THR A 175 22.67 -48.18 9.72
N GLN A 176 21.81 -47.91 10.71
CA GLN A 176 21.79 -48.61 12.01
C GLN A 176 20.62 -49.62 12.14
N ALA A 177 19.73 -49.69 11.15
CA ALA A 177 18.68 -50.69 11.00
C ALA A 177 19.13 -51.83 10.07
#